data_AF-A0AAD9Q2Y7-F1
#
_entry.id   AF-A0AAD9Q2Y7-F1
#
_cell.length_a   1.000
_cell.length_b   1.000
_cell.length_c   1.000
_cell.angle_alpha   90.00
_cell.angle_beta   90.00
_cell.angle_gamma   90.00
#
_symmetry.space_group_name_H-M   'P 1'
#
loop_
_entity.id
_entity.type
_entity.pdbx_description
1 polymer ?
#
loop_
_entity_poly.entity_id
_entity_poly.type
_entity_poly.pdbx_seq_one_letter_code
_entity_poly.pdbx_strand_id
1 'polypeptide(L)'
;MTSKKKSSRFTEQMNAVLIDSYSKHQVVLKSKFTNHITNEKKKSIWENITLAVNAVNSGERKTVEQVKKRWEDITMQVKRKERTARHNEINRLKITGNGKLPDDQT
;
A
#
# COMPACT_ATOMS: atom_id res chain seq x y z
N MET A 1 -14.95 -30.31 13.49
CA MET A 1 -14.79 -29.32 12.40
C MET A 1 -14.31 -28.01 13.01
N THR A 2 -13.01 -27.70 12.95
CA THR A 2 -12.48 -26.43 13.46
C THR A 2 -12.72 -25.35 12.41
N SER A 3 -13.83 -24.61 12.56
CA SER A 3 -14.10 -23.41 11.77
C SER A 3 -12.97 -22.41 12.01
N LYS A 4 -11.96 -22.45 11.14
CA LYS A 4 -10.81 -21.55 11.14
C LYS A 4 -11.38 -20.15 10.92
N LYS A 5 -11.58 -19.41 12.02
CA LYS A 5 -12.07 -18.02 11.99
C LYS A 5 -11.20 -17.28 10.98
N LYS A 6 -11.78 -16.86 9.85
CA LYS A 6 -11.08 -16.06 8.86
C LYS A 6 -10.55 -14.83 9.60
N SER A 7 -9.23 -14.67 9.64
CA SER A 7 -8.55 -13.49 10.15
C SER A 7 -9.32 -12.24 9.69
N SER A 8 -9.75 -11.42 10.66
CA SER A 8 -10.55 -10.22 10.37
C SER A 8 -9.88 -9.41 9.27
N ARG A 9 -10.63 -9.03 8.22
CA ARG A 9 -10.08 -8.25 7.10
C ARG A 9 -9.60 -6.89 7.62
N PHE A 10 -8.54 -6.34 7.00
CA PHE A 10 -8.12 -4.96 7.27
C PHE A 10 -9.21 -4.00 6.81
N THR A 11 -9.83 -3.30 7.76
CA THR A 11 -10.85 -2.28 7.49
C THR A 11 -10.22 -1.02 6.91
N GLU A 12 -11.04 -0.12 6.36
CA GLU A 12 -10.56 1.17 5.85
C GLU A 12 -9.93 2.03 6.95
N GLN A 13 -10.52 2.03 8.15
CA GLN A 13 -9.97 2.73 9.31
C GLN A 13 -8.58 2.19 9.71
N MET A 14 -8.40 0.86 9.71
CA MET A 14 -7.08 0.27 9.95
C MET A 14 -6.06 0.69 8.89
N ASN A 15 -6.48 0.75 7.61
CA ASN A 15 -5.60 1.20 6.52
C ASN A 15 -5.25 2.69 6.67
N ALA A 16 -6.20 3.53 7.06
CA ALA A 16 -5.96 4.96 7.28
C ALA A 16 -4.93 5.19 8.40
N VAL A 17 -5.08 4.51 9.55
CA VAL A 17 -4.12 4.58 10.66
C VAL A 17 -2.75 4.05 10.26
N LEU A 18 -2.70 2.95 9.48
CA LEU A 18 -1.46 2.41 8.95
C LEU A 18 -0.74 3.43 8.05
N ILE A 19 -1.47 4.08 7.14
CA ILE A 19 -0.91 5.07 6.22
C ILE A 19 -0.40 6.30 6.98
N ASP A 20 -1.21 6.84 7.90
CA ASP A 20 -0.84 8.00 8.71
C ASP A 20 0.41 7.72 9.57
N SER A 21 0.41 6.60 10.31
CA SER A 21 1.53 6.22 11.17
C SER A 21 2.79 5.94 10.37
N TYR A 22 2.67 5.29 9.20
CA TYR A 22 3.81 5.09 8.31
C TYR A 22 4.35 6.41 7.78
N SER A 23 3.48 7.34 7.37
CA SER A 23 3.88 8.65 6.81
C SER A 23 4.75 9.44 7.79
N LYS A 24 4.42 9.41 9.09
CA LYS A 24 5.20 10.05 10.17
C LYS A 24 6.61 9.49 10.31
N HIS A 25 6.80 8.20 10.03
CA HIS A 25 8.08 7.51 10.18
C HIS A 25 8.74 7.13 8.85
N GLN A 26 8.21 7.60 7.73
CA GLN A 26 8.62 7.15 6.40
C GLN A 26 10.09 7.42 6.10
N VAL A 27 10.64 8.52 6.63
CA VAL A 27 12.05 8.90 6.44
C VAL A 27 12.96 7.81 7.00
N VAL A 28 12.68 7.33 8.22
CA VAL A 28 13.46 6.28 8.86
C VAL A 28 13.22 4.92 8.21
N LEU A 29 11.97 4.60 7.86
CA LEU A 29 11.62 3.31 7.26
C LEU A 29 12.21 3.14 5.85
N LYS A 30 12.19 4.20 5.03
CA LYS A 30 12.76 4.21 3.67
C LYS A 30 14.26 4.45 3.64
N SER A 31 14.85 5.01 4.70
CA SER A 31 16.29 5.28 4.73
C SER A 31 17.11 4.00 4.61
N LYS A 32 18.29 4.12 3.99
CA LYS A 32 19.34 3.10 4.05
C LYS A 32 19.80 2.91 5.51
N PHE A 33 20.34 1.73 5.80
CA PHE A 33 20.95 1.45 7.09
C PHE A 33 22.10 2.43 7.34
N THR A 34 22.12 3.05 8.51
CA THR A 34 23.18 3.96 8.96
C THR A 34 23.43 3.72 10.45
N ASN A 35 24.53 4.25 10.99
CA ASN A 35 24.85 4.12 12.42
C ASN A 35 23.71 4.63 13.34
N HIS A 36 22.86 5.55 12.85
CA HIS A 36 21.72 6.10 13.60
C HIS A 36 20.37 5.46 13.23
N ILE A 37 20.30 4.69 12.14
CA ILE A 37 19.10 4.00 11.65
C ILE A 37 19.40 2.51 11.59
N THR A 38 19.25 1.89 12.74
CA THR A 38 19.45 0.45 12.93
C THR A 38 18.21 -0.36 12.55
N ASN A 39 18.40 -1.65 12.32
CA ASN A 39 17.28 -2.59 12.10
C ASN A 39 16.33 -2.64 13.29
N GLU A 40 16.87 -2.50 14.51
CA GLU A 40 16.08 -2.44 15.74
C GLU A 40 15.17 -1.21 15.79
N LYS A 41 15.69 -0.03 15.38
CA LYS A 41 14.88 1.18 15.29
C LYS A 41 13.74 1.04 14.29
N LYS A 42 14.01 0.42 13.12
CA LYS A 42 12.96 0.09 12.15
C LYS A 42 11.95 -0.91 12.71
N LYS A 43 12.40 -1.92 13.47
CA LYS A 43 11.54 -2.92 14.11
C LYS A 43 10.61 -2.25 15.13
N SER A 44 11.14 -1.42 16.01
CA SER A 44 10.37 -0.69 17.02
C SER A 44 9.32 0.24 16.39
N ILE A 45 9.66 0.93 15.29
CA ILE A 45 8.69 1.73 14.55
C ILE A 45 7.54 0.85 14.02
N TRP A 46 7.85 -0.30 13.42
CA TRP A 46 6.82 -1.22 12.95
C TRP A 46 5.95 -1.78 14.07
N GLU A 47 6.53 -2.08 15.23
CA GLU A 47 5.79 -2.50 16.42
C GLU A 47 4.83 -1.40 16.89
N ASN A 48 5.29 -0.14 16.93
CA ASN A 48 4.45 1.01 17.28
C ASN A 48 3.30 1.20 16.28
N ILE A 49 3.57 1.09 14.97
CA ILE A 49 2.54 1.13 13.93
C ILE A 49 1.51 0.01 14.15
N THR A 50 1.98 -1.21 14.43
CA THR A 50 1.10 -2.35 14.69
C THR A 50 0.24 -2.17 15.93
N LEU A 51 0.77 -1.54 17.00
CA LEU A 51 0.00 -1.18 18.18
C LEU A 51 -1.11 -0.18 17.84
N ALA A 52 -0.80 0.87 17.08
CA ALA A 52 -1.79 1.86 16.65
C ALA A 52 -2.90 1.24 15.77
N VAL A 53 -2.53 0.37 14.82
CA VAL A 53 -3.50 -0.36 13.99
C VAL A 53 -4.35 -1.32 14.81
N ASN A 54 -3.76 -1.98 15.82
CA ASN A 54 -4.50 -2.87 16.70
C ASN A 54 -5.42 -2.12 17.68
N ALA A 55 -5.11 -0.88 18.04
CA ALA A 55 -5.97 -0.05 18.89
C ALA A 55 -7.31 0.28 18.23
N VAL A 56 -7.33 0.43 16.90
CA VAL A 56 -8.57 0.65 16.11
C VAL A 56 -9.19 -0.64 15.58
N ASN A 57 -8.60 -1.80 15.89
CA ASN A 57 -9.08 -3.08 15.43
C ASN A 57 -10.04 -3.70 16.45
N SER A 58 -11.32 -3.80 16.09
CA SER A 58 -12.33 -4.46 16.92
C SER A 58 -12.26 -6.00 16.88
N GLY A 59 -11.40 -6.56 16.03
CA GLY A 59 -11.26 -8.00 15.84
C GLY A 59 -9.98 -8.59 16.44
N GLU A 60 -9.52 -9.70 15.86
CA GLU A 60 -8.28 -10.37 16.26
C GLU A 60 -7.05 -9.49 16.00
N ARG A 61 -6.17 -9.38 17.00
CA ARG A 61 -4.92 -8.61 16.93
C ARG A 61 -4.07 -9.06 15.74
N LYS A 62 -3.56 -8.10 14.99
CA LYS A 62 -2.65 -8.32 13.86
C LYS A 62 -1.21 -8.37 14.32
N THR A 63 -0.42 -9.25 13.72
CA THR A 63 1.02 -9.29 13.92
C THR A 63 1.73 -8.23 13.07
N VAL A 64 2.98 -7.95 13.41
CA VAL A 64 3.80 -6.98 12.68
C VAL A 64 3.97 -7.40 11.21
N GLU A 65 4.14 -8.70 10.94
CA GLU A 65 4.29 -9.25 9.60
C GLU A 65 3.03 -9.02 8.76
N GLN A 66 1.85 -9.19 9.35
CA GLN A 66 0.58 -8.95 8.66
C GLN A 66 0.40 -7.47 8.31
N VAL A 67 0.78 -6.57 9.22
CA VAL A 67 0.71 -5.12 8.99
C VAL A 67 1.70 -4.69 7.91
N LYS A 68 2.94 -5.23 7.94
CA LYS A 68 3.94 -5.00 6.88
C LYS A 68 3.45 -5.46 5.51
N LYS A 69 2.96 -6.70 5.43
CA LYS A 69 2.39 -7.25 4.19
C LYS A 69 1.24 -6.39 3.67
N ARG A 70 0.38 -5.90 4.57
CA ARG A 70 -0.72 -5.01 4.19
C ARG A 70 -0.21 -3.70 3.60
N TRP A 71 0.83 -3.12 4.18
CA TRP A 71 1.47 -1.92 3.63
C TRP A 71 2.05 -2.15 2.23
N GLU A 72 2.72 -3.29 2.03
CA GLU A 72 3.23 -3.69 0.72
C GLU A 72 2.10 -3.84 -0.30
N ASP A 73 0.99 -4.49 0.07
CA ASP A 73 -0.19 -4.63 -0.80
C ASP A 73 -0.77 -3.26 -1.19
N ILE A 74 -0.91 -2.33 -0.24
CA ILE A 74 -1.44 -0.98 -0.50
C ILE A 74 -0.54 -0.25 -1.51
N THR A 75 0.77 -0.21 -1.23
CA THR A 75 1.72 0.50 -2.11
C THR A 75 1.85 -0.15 -3.48
N MET A 76 1.80 -1.48 -3.56
CA MET A 76 1.79 -2.23 -4.81
C MET A 76 0.53 -1.91 -5.64
N GLN A 77 -0.64 -1.86 -5.01
CA GLN A 77 -1.89 -1.50 -5.70
C GLN A 77 -1.84 -0.08 -6.26
N VAL A 78 -1.30 0.88 -5.50
CA VAL A 78 -1.10 2.26 -5.97
C VAL A 78 -0.20 2.28 -7.21
N LYS A 79 0.99 1.67 -7.13
CA LYS A 79 1.94 1.59 -8.26
C LYS A 79 1.34 0.89 -9.48
N ARG A 80 0.52 -0.15 -9.28
CA ARG A 80 -0.17 -0.85 -10.37
C ARG A 80 -1.16 0.07 -11.06
N LYS A 81 -1.97 0.83 -10.32
CA LYS A 81 -2.91 1.81 -10.89
C LYS A 81 -2.18 2.88 -11.68
N GLU A 82 -1.08 3.43 -11.16
CA GLU A 82 -0.24 4.42 -11.86
C GLU A 82 0.33 3.85 -13.16
N ARG A 83 0.86 2.62 -13.13
CA ARG A 83 1.39 1.95 -14.33
C ARG A 83 0.31 1.73 -15.38
N THR A 84 -0.88 1.27 -14.97
CA THR A 84 -2.00 1.05 -15.88
C THR A 84 -2.48 2.37 -16.49
N ALA A 85 -2.60 3.45 -15.70
CA ALA A 85 -2.95 4.77 -16.20
C ALA A 85 -1.94 5.26 -17.24
N ARG A 86 -0.63 5.16 -16.94
CA ARG A 86 0.45 5.51 -17.87
C ARG A 86 0.41 4.67 -19.15
N HIS A 87 0.17 3.36 -19.02
CA HIS A 87 0.08 2.47 -20.18
C HIS A 87 -1.11 2.82 -21.08
N ASN A 88 -2.28 3.10 -20.49
CA ASN A 88 -3.47 3.51 -21.22
C ASN A 88 -3.26 4.83 -21.95
N GLU A 89 -2.60 5.79 -21.31
CA GLU A 89 -2.24 7.08 -21.93
C GLU A 89 -1.29 6.88 -23.11
N ILE A 90 -0.23 6.09 -22.93
CA ILE A 90 0.68 5.74 -24.02
C ILE A 90 -0.07 5.06 -25.18
N ASN A 91 -1.01 4.16 -24.89
CA ASN A 91 -1.81 3.52 -25.94
C ASN A 91 -2.74 4.51 -26.65
N ARG A 92 -3.37 5.44 -25.92
CA ARG A 92 -4.17 6.54 -26.53
C ARG A 92 -3.34 7.39 -27.49
N LEU A 93 -2.13 7.77 -27.08
CA LEU A 93 -1.20 8.58 -27.89
C LEU A 93 -0.58 7.79 -29.05
N LYS A 94 -0.45 6.46 -28.93
CA LYS A 94 0.01 5.60 -30.03
C LYS A 94 -1.04 5.38 -31.12
N ILE A 95 -2.33 5.42 -30.76
CA ILE A 95 -3.45 5.31 -31.72
C ILE A 95 -3.49 6.52 -32.67
N THR A 96 -2.88 7.65 -32.32
CA THR A 96 -2.78 8.84 -33.18
C THR A 96 -1.65 8.78 -34.21
N GLY A 97 -0.85 7.71 -34.22
CA GLY A 97 0.34 7.61 -35.07
C GLY A 97 0.22 6.74 -36.33
N ASN A 98 -0.84 5.93 -36.49
CA ASN A 98 -1.01 5.03 -37.64
C ASN A 98 -2.50 4.64 -37.84
N GLY A 99 -3.28 5.42 -38.62
CA GLY A 99 -4.47 4.91 -39.33
C GLY A 99 -5.89 5.32 -38.86
N LYS A 100 -6.45 6.30 -39.59
CA LYS A 100 -7.85 6.63 -39.91
C LYS A 100 -8.82 7.05 -38.78
N LEU A 101 -9.03 8.38 -38.67
CA LEU A 101 -10.28 8.99 -38.19
C LEU A 101 -11.40 8.65 -39.20
N PRO A 102 -12.58 8.17 -38.78
CA PRO A 102 -13.75 8.18 -39.65
C PRO A 102 -14.12 9.64 -39.91
N ASP A 103 -14.25 9.99 -41.20
CA ASP A 103 -14.88 11.24 -41.64
C ASP A 103 -16.28 11.30 -41.03
N ASP A 104 -16.54 12.34 -40.24
CA ASP A 104 -17.89 12.73 -39.86
C ASP A 104 -18.54 13.31 -41.12
N GLN A 105 -19.16 12.43 -41.91
CA GLN A 105 -19.96 12.82 -43.07
C GLN A 105 -21.30 13.40 -42.60
N THR A 106 -21.41 14.72 -42.76
CA THR A 106 -22.58 15.59 -43.06
C THR A 106 -23.86 15.45 -42.25
#